data_AF-A0A961RW41-F1
#
_entry.id   AF-A0A961RW41-F1
#
_cell.length_a   1.000
_cell.length_b   1.000
_cell.length_c   1.000
_cell.angle_alpha   90.00
_cell.angle_beta   90.00
_cell.angle_gamma   90.00
#
_symmetry.space_group_name_H-M   'P 1'
#
loop_
_entity.id
_entity.type
_entity.pdbx_description
1 polymer ?
#
loop_
_entity_poly.entity_id
_entity_poly.type
_entity_poly.pdbx_seq_one_letter_code
_entity_poly.pdbx_strand_id
1 'polypeptide(L)'
;YEGAYYWESQEEHKVKYIKARIAEVTSDGKRLLVKGEDTLVKRPISIPFDMVVHAIGMDPNVDNMTLSAIFDVKLNKYGYVDKPSTYLHMAETSRPGVFVAGAATGPETIDDSIAQGHAAAIQALNMLRSPVREAAE
;
A
#
# COMPACT_ATOMS: atom_id res chain seq x y z
N TYR A 1 5.23 -6.25 15.91
CA TYR A 1 5.00 -4.88 15.39
C TYR A 1 4.66 -3.89 16.49
N GLU A 2 3.63 -4.11 17.30
CA GLU A 2 3.25 -3.13 18.35
C GLU A 2 4.34 -2.91 19.40
N GLY A 3 4.98 -3.97 19.92
CA GLY A 3 6.09 -3.85 20.88
C GLY A 3 7.27 -3.05 20.33
N ALA A 4 7.82 -3.51 19.20
CA ALA A 4 9.07 -3.01 18.63
C ALA A 4 9.00 -1.60 18.01
N TYR A 5 7.81 -1.06 17.71
CA TYR A 5 7.71 0.26 17.09
C TYR A 5 6.75 1.16 17.85
N TYR A 6 5.53 0.70 18.12
CA TYR A 6 4.51 1.55 18.75
C TYR A 6 4.79 1.80 20.24
N TRP A 7 5.08 0.77 21.03
CA TRP A 7 5.39 0.91 22.45
C TRP A 7 6.76 1.53 22.67
N GLU A 8 7.80 1.02 22.01
CA GLU A 8 9.17 1.56 22.09
C GLU A 8 9.23 3.07 21.78
N SER A 9 8.51 3.53 20.74
CA SER A 9 8.47 4.96 20.40
C SER A 9 7.93 5.85 21.52
N GLN A 10 6.97 5.36 22.32
CA GLN A 10 6.37 6.12 23.41
C GLN A 10 7.19 6.01 24.70
N GLU A 11 7.67 4.81 25.01
CA GLU A 11 8.34 4.50 26.28
C GLU A 11 9.80 4.95 26.27
N GLU A 12 10.55 4.70 25.20
CA GLU A 12 11.96 5.04 25.10
C GLU A 12 12.16 6.42 24.49
N HIS A 13 11.53 6.68 23.33
CA HIS A 13 11.74 7.91 22.56
C HIS A 13 10.76 9.04 22.89
N LYS A 14 9.79 8.80 23.77
CA LYS A 14 8.82 9.78 24.27
C LYS A 14 7.95 10.45 23.19
N VAL A 15 7.75 9.77 22.05
CA VAL A 15 6.85 10.20 20.97
C VAL A 15 5.43 10.36 21.52
N LYS A 16 4.73 11.41 21.08
CA LYS A 16 3.35 11.70 21.47
C LYS A 16 2.39 11.41 20.33
N TYR A 17 1.43 10.53 20.58
CA TYR A 17 0.33 10.26 19.65
C TYR A 17 -0.92 11.01 20.12
N ILE A 18 -1.50 11.81 19.23
CA ILE A 18 -2.75 12.54 19.47
C ILE A 18 -3.77 12.03 18.47
N LYS A 19 -4.88 11.48 18.95
CA LYS A 19 -5.97 11.00 18.09
C LYS A 19 -6.81 12.19 17.63
N ALA A 20 -6.37 12.85 16.58
CA ALA A 20 -7.01 14.04 16.03
C ALA A 20 -7.43 13.87 14.57
N ARG A 21 -8.49 14.59 14.17
CA ARG A 21 -8.80 14.84 12.76
C ARG A 21 -8.25 16.21 12.39
N ILE A 22 -7.17 16.23 11.62
CA ILE A 22 -6.54 17.47 11.16
C ILE A 22 -7.40 18.09 10.05
N ALA A 23 -7.67 19.39 10.17
CA ALA A 23 -8.46 20.15 9.22
C ALA A 23 -7.56 20.85 8.19
N GLU A 24 -6.50 21.53 8.66
CA GLU A 24 -5.60 22.28 7.80
C GLU A 24 -4.23 22.51 8.49
N VAL A 25 -3.24 22.84 7.67
CA VAL A 25 -1.95 23.38 8.12
C VAL A 25 -1.82 24.79 7.55
N THR A 26 -1.61 25.76 8.43
CA THR A 26 -1.45 27.19 8.06
C THR A 26 -0.12 27.72 8.60
N SER A 27 0.22 28.97 8.31
CA SER A 27 1.39 29.62 8.92
C SER A 27 1.04 31.03 9.39
N ASP A 28 1.61 31.43 10.53
CA ASP A 28 1.55 32.79 11.06
C ASP A 28 2.76 33.65 10.63
N GLY A 29 3.56 33.14 9.68
CA GLY A 29 4.81 33.77 9.22
C GLY A 29 6.04 33.42 10.07
N LYS A 30 5.88 32.71 11.20
CA LYS A 30 7.00 32.24 12.04
C LYS A 30 7.00 30.72 12.19
N ARG A 31 5.83 30.11 12.38
CA ARG A 31 5.64 28.67 12.57
C ARG A 31 4.51 28.13 11.71
N LEU A 32 4.46 26.81 11.61
CA LEU A 32 3.34 26.08 11.04
C LEU A 32 2.31 25.82 12.15
N LEU A 33 1.05 26.08 11.86
CA LEU A 33 -0.07 25.82 12.77
C LEU A 33 -0.87 24.64 12.25
N VAL A 34 -0.82 23.52 12.99
CA VAL A 34 -1.62 22.34 12.72
C VAL A 34 -2.93 22.47 13.47
N LYS A 35 -4.04 22.60 12.72
CA LYS A 35 -5.37 22.80 13.27
C LYS A 35 -6.26 21.59 13.03
N GLY A 36 -7.08 21.24 14.01
CA GLY A 36 -8.00 20.11 13.90
C GLY A 36 -8.86 19.93 15.13
N GLU A 37 -9.42 18.74 15.27
CA GLU A 37 -10.19 18.34 16.45
C GLU A 37 -9.50 17.15 17.12
N ASP A 38 -9.17 17.27 18.41
CA ASP A 38 -8.83 16.10 19.23
C ASP A 38 -10.11 15.33 19.52
N THR A 39 -10.19 14.11 19.00
CA THR A 39 -11.41 13.31 19.05
C THR A 39 -11.64 12.63 20.39
N LEU A 40 -10.63 12.54 21.26
CA LEU A 40 -10.78 11.97 22.60
C LEU A 40 -11.50 12.95 23.52
N VAL A 41 -11.17 14.23 23.41
CA VAL A 41 -11.78 15.30 24.24
C VAL A 41 -12.82 16.15 23.48
N LYS A 42 -12.99 15.91 22.18
CA LYS A 42 -13.87 16.66 21.25
C LYS A 42 -13.66 18.17 21.32
N ARG A 43 -12.39 18.60 21.24
CA ARG A 43 -12.01 20.01 21.32
C ARG A 43 -11.18 20.43 20.12
N PRO A 44 -11.35 21.68 19.66
CA PRO A 44 -10.47 22.23 18.65
C PRO A 44 -9.05 22.34 19.20
N ILE A 45 -8.08 21.98 18.37
CA ILE A 45 -6.65 22.12 18.65
C ILE A 45 -6.02 23.01 17.57
N SER A 46 -5.04 23.81 17.99
CA SER A 46 -4.18 24.60 17.11
C SER A 46 -2.79 24.60 17.72
N ILE A 47 -1.90 23.76 17.18
CA ILE A 47 -0.59 23.49 17.78
C ILE A 47 0.51 24.03 16.84
N PRO A 48 1.43 24.87 17.33
CA PRO A 48 2.54 25.39 16.54
C PRO A 48 3.69 24.38 16.44
N PHE A 49 4.22 24.18 15.23
CA PHE A 49 5.37 23.34 14.92
C PHE A 49 6.34 24.06 13.98
N ASP A 50 7.61 23.67 14.03
CA ASP A 50 8.63 24.18 13.11
C ASP A 50 8.68 23.36 11.79
N MET A 51 8.22 22.11 11.82
CA MET A 51 8.13 21.22 10.66
C MET A 51 6.87 20.33 10.76
N VAL A 52 6.24 20.08 9.62
CA VAL A 52 5.14 19.12 9.49
C VAL A 52 5.54 18.07 8.45
N VAL A 53 5.47 16.80 8.84
CA VAL A 53 5.80 15.66 7.96
C VAL A 53 4.51 14.96 7.56
N HIS A 54 4.28 14.78 6.26
CA HIS A 54 3.12 14.05 5.75
C HIS A 54 3.48 12.57 5.55
N ALA A 55 2.86 11.69 6.34
CA ALA A 55 2.86 10.25 6.08
C ALA A 55 1.89 9.95 4.93
N ILE A 56 2.34 10.18 3.70
CA ILE A 56 1.52 9.99 2.50
C ILE A 56 1.17 8.52 2.28
N GLY A 57 0.01 8.28 1.66
CA GLY A 57 -0.38 6.95 1.22
C GLY A 57 0.43 6.47 0.02
N MET A 58 0.18 5.23 -0.37
CA MET A 58 0.69 4.65 -1.61
C MET A 58 -0.45 4.70 -2.62
N ASP A 59 -0.25 5.41 -3.73
CA ASP A 59 -1.17 5.43 -4.88
C ASP A 59 -0.73 4.38 -5.92
N PRO A 60 -1.62 3.96 -6.84
CA PRO A 60 -1.23 3.07 -7.93
C PRO A 60 -0.12 3.70 -8.77
N ASN A 61 0.73 2.85 -9.34
CA ASN A 61 1.77 3.30 -10.24
C ASN A 61 1.15 4.05 -11.44
N VAL A 62 1.70 5.21 -11.77
CA VAL A 62 1.26 6.08 -12.87
C VAL A 62 1.26 5.36 -14.22
N ASP A 63 2.11 4.35 -14.38
CA ASP A 63 2.23 3.57 -15.61
C ASP A 63 1.23 2.40 -15.70
N ASN A 64 0.42 2.15 -14.67
CA ASN A 64 -0.47 0.97 -14.62
C ASN A 64 -1.43 0.90 -15.80
N MET A 65 -1.92 2.03 -16.32
CA MET A 65 -2.77 2.02 -17.52
C MET A 65 -2.01 1.56 -18.77
N THR A 66 -0.78 2.01 -18.94
CA THR A 66 0.10 1.60 -20.04
C THR A 66 0.48 0.13 -19.90
N LEU A 67 0.87 -0.31 -18.71
CA LEU A 67 1.22 -1.69 -18.41
C LEU A 67 0.03 -2.63 -18.60
N SER A 68 -1.17 -2.21 -18.19
CA SER A 68 -2.43 -2.92 -18.42
C SER A 68 -2.67 -3.18 -19.90
N ALA A 69 -2.45 -2.17 -20.76
CA ALA A 69 -2.60 -2.32 -22.21
C ALA A 69 -1.51 -3.22 -22.84
N ILE A 70 -0.25 -3.11 -22.38
CA ILE A 70 0.88 -3.91 -22.89
C ILE A 70 0.71 -5.39 -22.53
N PHE A 71 0.41 -5.66 -21.26
CA PHE A 71 0.30 -7.01 -20.74
C PHE A 71 -1.11 -7.58 -20.86
N ASP A 72 -2.09 -6.80 -21.32
CA ASP A 72 -3.50 -7.19 -21.41
C ASP A 72 -4.04 -7.74 -20.08
N VAL A 73 -3.80 -7.00 -18.99
CA VAL A 73 -4.25 -7.33 -17.63
C VAL A 73 -5.22 -6.29 -17.11
N LYS A 74 -6.22 -6.71 -16.34
CA LYS A 74 -7.20 -5.81 -15.74
C LYS A 74 -6.59 -5.00 -14.60
N LEU A 75 -7.10 -3.79 -14.41
CA LEU A 75 -6.89 -3.00 -13.20
C LEU A 75 -8.12 -3.09 -12.29
N ASN A 76 -7.91 -3.03 -10.98
CA ASN A 76 -8.99 -2.93 -10.03
C ASN A 76 -9.62 -1.52 -10.04
N LYS A 77 -10.72 -1.34 -9.31
CA LYS A 77 -11.45 -0.05 -9.25
C LYS A 77 -10.65 1.14 -8.72
N TYR A 78 -9.48 0.89 -8.10
CA TYR A 78 -8.59 1.91 -7.57
C TYR A 78 -7.36 2.16 -8.47
N GLY A 79 -7.22 1.45 -9.60
CA GLY A 79 -6.13 1.64 -10.56
C GLY A 79 -4.88 0.77 -10.33
N TYR A 80 -4.90 -0.16 -9.37
CA TYR A 80 -3.84 -1.17 -9.21
C TYR A 80 -4.06 -2.35 -10.14
N VAL A 81 -3.02 -3.15 -10.39
CA VAL A 81 -3.17 -4.40 -11.14
C VAL A 81 -4.13 -5.32 -10.38
N ASP A 82 -5.16 -5.80 -11.08
CA ASP A 82 -6.21 -6.60 -10.47
C ASP A 82 -5.66 -7.98 -10.10
N LYS A 83 -5.99 -8.40 -8.89
CA LYS A 83 -5.60 -9.69 -8.34
C LYS A 83 -6.88 -10.50 -8.08
N PRO A 84 -7.05 -11.67 -8.75
CA PRO A 84 -8.16 -12.57 -8.48
C PRO A 84 -8.08 -13.16 -7.07
N SER A 85 -9.05 -14.02 -6.73
CA SER A 85 -9.14 -14.66 -5.41
C SER A 85 -7.83 -15.31 -4.97
N THR A 86 -7.31 -14.88 -3.81
CA THR A 86 -6.09 -15.41 -3.19
C THR A 86 -6.16 -16.89 -2.85
N TYR A 87 -7.37 -17.46 -2.71
CA TYR A 87 -7.56 -18.88 -2.38
C TYR A 87 -7.31 -19.81 -3.56
N LEU A 88 -7.61 -19.36 -4.78
CA LEU A 88 -7.55 -20.18 -6.00
C LEU A 88 -6.42 -19.74 -6.93
N HIS A 89 -6.08 -18.46 -6.93
CA HIS A 89 -5.23 -17.81 -7.93
C HIS A 89 -4.19 -16.93 -7.24
N MET A 90 -3.19 -17.58 -6.64
CA MET A 90 -2.16 -16.89 -5.88
C MET A 90 -1.19 -16.17 -6.81
N ALA A 91 -1.09 -14.84 -6.72
CA ALA A 91 -0.19 -14.01 -7.53
C ALA A 91 -0.44 -14.05 -9.06
N GLU A 92 -1.58 -14.58 -9.49
CA GLU A 92 -2.03 -14.51 -10.89
C GLU A 92 -2.68 -13.15 -11.19
N THR A 93 -2.79 -12.82 -12.47
CA THR A 93 -3.58 -11.68 -12.96
C THR A 93 -4.83 -12.18 -13.67
N SER A 94 -5.59 -11.28 -14.30
CA SER A 94 -6.68 -11.67 -15.21
C SER A 94 -6.23 -12.41 -16.46
N ARG A 95 -4.93 -12.36 -16.80
CA ARG A 95 -4.36 -13.01 -17.98
C ARG A 95 -3.53 -14.23 -17.57
N PRO A 96 -3.89 -15.45 -18.05
CA PRO A 96 -3.08 -16.63 -17.81
C PRO A 96 -1.63 -16.46 -18.28
N GLY A 97 -0.69 -16.85 -17.42
CA GLY A 97 0.75 -16.69 -17.67
C GLY A 97 1.34 -15.32 -17.40
N VAL A 98 0.52 -14.35 -16.96
CA VAL A 98 1.00 -13.09 -16.39
C VAL A 98 0.71 -13.09 -14.90
N PHE A 99 1.75 -12.83 -14.11
CA PHE A 99 1.72 -12.85 -12.65
C PHE A 99 2.04 -11.47 -12.10
N VAL A 100 1.62 -11.20 -10.86
CA VAL A 100 1.82 -9.91 -10.20
C VAL A 100 2.19 -10.11 -8.73
N ALA A 101 3.08 -9.26 -8.22
CA ALA A 101 3.53 -9.28 -6.84
C ALA A 101 3.80 -7.88 -6.29
N GLY A 102 3.68 -7.75 -4.98
CA GLY A 102 4.00 -6.55 -4.21
C GLY A 102 3.03 -5.40 -4.43
N ALA A 103 3.55 -4.19 -4.24
CA ALA A 103 2.77 -2.95 -4.22
C ALA A 103 2.04 -2.61 -5.55
N ALA A 104 2.30 -3.36 -6.63
CA ALA A 104 1.56 -3.25 -7.88
C ALA A 104 0.07 -3.60 -7.73
N THR A 105 -0.28 -4.39 -6.71
CA THR A 105 -1.67 -4.83 -6.42
C THR A 105 -2.40 -3.97 -5.39
N GLY A 106 -1.68 -3.10 -4.66
CA GLY A 106 -2.22 -2.26 -3.59
C GLY A 106 -1.11 -1.81 -2.63
N PRO A 107 -1.40 -0.93 -1.65
CA PRO A 107 -0.46 -0.59 -0.59
C PRO A 107 -0.02 -1.85 0.17
N GLU A 108 1.29 -2.09 0.27
CA GLU A 108 1.84 -3.36 0.75
C GLU A 108 3.12 -3.14 1.53
N THR A 109 3.43 -4.06 2.45
CA THR A 109 4.71 -4.05 3.17
C THR A 109 5.84 -4.69 2.34
N ILE A 110 7.09 -4.45 2.73
CA ILE A 110 8.25 -5.05 2.07
C ILE A 110 8.23 -6.58 2.23
N ASP A 111 7.96 -7.07 3.44
CA ASP A 111 7.99 -8.51 3.74
C ASP A 111 6.89 -9.25 2.97
N ASP A 112 5.68 -8.68 2.92
CA ASP A 112 4.59 -9.23 2.12
C ASP A 112 4.89 -9.17 0.62
N SER A 113 5.52 -8.09 0.15
CA SER A 113 5.96 -7.99 -1.25
C SER A 113 6.98 -9.07 -1.62
N ILE A 114 7.93 -9.38 -0.72
CA ILE A 114 8.89 -10.48 -0.91
C ILE A 114 8.16 -11.82 -0.96
N ALA A 115 7.26 -12.08 -0.02
CA ALA A 115 6.48 -13.31 0.02
C ALA A 115 5.63 -13.49 -1.25
N GLN A 116 5.01 -12.41 -1.75
CA GLN A 116 4.26 -12.41 -3.00
C GLN A 116 5.18 -12.66 -4.21
N GLY A 117 6.39 -12.10 -4.22
CA GLY A 117 7.39 -12.37 -5.25
C GLY A 117 7.75 -13.85 -5.33
N HIS A 118 7.96 -14.50 -4.18
CA HIS A 118 8.18 -15.96 -4.12
C HIS A 118 6.96 -16.74 -4.63
N ALA A 119 5.74 -16.34 -4.25
CA ALA A 119 4.52 -16.97 -4.72
C ALA A 119 4.37 -16.86 -6.25
N ALA A 120 4.63 -15.68 -6.82
CA ALA A 120 4.59 -15.45 -8.27
C ALA A 120 5.62 -16.33 -9.00
N ALA A 121 6.84 -16.45 -8.47
CA ALA A 121 7.88 -17.32 -9.03
C ALA A 121 7.46 -18.80 -9.02
N ILE A 122 6.85 -19.27 -7.94
CA ILE A 122 6.34 -20.66 -7.85
C ILE A 122 5.25 -20.90 -8.89
N GLN A 123 4.30 -19.97 -9.07
CA GLN A 123 3.25 -20.15 -10.08
C GLN A 123 3.78 -20.10 -11.51
N ALA A 124 4.73 -19.21 -11.81
CA ALA A 124 5.41 -19.19 -13.09
C ALA A 124 6.11 -20.54 -13.37
N LEU A 125 6.79 -21.11 -12.37
CA LEU A 125 7.42 -22.43 -12.48
C LEU A 125 6.40 -23.57 -12.66
N ASN A 126 5.27 -23.53 -11.95
CA ASN A 126 4.20 -24.51 -12.10
C ASN A 126 3.65 -24.51 -13.53
N MET A 127 3.44 -23.32 -14.10
CA MET A 127 3.00 -23.18 -15.49
C MET A 127 4.02 -23.74 -16.48
N LEU A 128 5.32 -23.48 -16.27
CA LEU A 128 6.40 -23.99 -17.13
C LEU A 128 6.58 -25.52 -17.05
N ARG A 129 6.32 -26.11 -15.88
CA ARG A 129 6.48 -27.56 -15.64
C ARG A 129 5.27 -28.37 -16.05
N SER A 130 4.09 -27.78 -16.07
CA SER A 130 2.90 -28.44 -16.59
C SER A 130 3.14 -28.69 -18.09
N PRO A 131 3.01 -29.94 -18.60
CA PRO A 131 3.10 -30.18 -20.03
C PRO A 131 2.12 -29.23 -20.70
N VAL A 132 2.60 -28.46 -21.68
CA VAL A 132 1.78 -27.58 -22.51
C VAL A 132 0.53 -28.37 -22.86
N ARG A 133 -0.62 -27.95 -22.30
CA ARG A 133 -1.90 -28.40 -22.83
C ARG A 133 -1.87 -27.87 -24.25
N GLU A 134 -1.53 -28.72 -25.20
CA GLU A 134 -1.70 -28.47 -26.62
C GLU A 134 -3.07 -27.84 -26.76
N ALA A 135 -3.09 -26.65 -27.36
CA ALA A 135 -4.34 -26.00 -27.74
C ALA A 135 -5.12 -27.05 -28.52
N ALA A 136 -6.19 -27.55 -27.91
CA ALA A 136 -7.14 -28.41 -28.58
C ALA A 136 -7.70 -27.61 -29.76
N GLU A 137 -7.55 -28.19 -30.96
CA GLU A 137 -8.19 -27.77 -32.21
C GLU A 137 -9.70 -27.56 -32.05
#